data_AF-A0A1H8Q9Y4-F1
#
_entry.id   AF-A0A1H8Q9Y4-F1
#
_cell.length_a   1.000
_cell.length_b   1.000
_cell.length_c   1.000
_cell.angle_alpha   90.00
_cell.angle_beta   90.00
_cell.angle_gamma   90.00
#
_symmetry.space_group_name_H-M   'P 1'
#
loop_
_entity.id
_entity.type
_entity.pdbx_description
1 polymer ?
#
loop_
_entity_poly.entity_id
_entity_poly.type
_entity_poly.pdbx_seq_one_letter_code
_entity_poly.pdbx_strand_id
1 'polypeptide(L)'
;MSELQILIFNAAVFSILAVYHYWKNRKLNIAFYILAYYSICAWGALLYHEHELFHYMRGRETYSIIPFLYLIPVIFLFAYPIIRYDNTRITRIETLNSNFFINLVWILLFIQIVLYIILFPSFLKAILSSNIGDYRNDTYDESEIVQFPNYFFNILCRLYMGARNVVILIAAYGLLVIKTHRKLLKIFLVTSLCFPVYMFTAYASRAVMIMTFFFLVFIFVFLSVFMNVGLKKKIVSYLILILVPISSAFILISNSRFGNLATYMFYRYLGESFNNYNTHFFYELKGNTWGEAYFVFFRKLMGISSNFKTTREKWEWLDNITGVDTHVFYTFVGGLNIEFGFVGTIVIGLLLSFFMVKKMRPYNVLTLPKFIALGMLAYTLINGVFFFVLQGDWGNLEILFTLFFCFLFSKYRTRKYINK
;
A
#
# COMPACT_ATOMS: atom_id res chain seq x y z
N MET A 1 -28.94 -13.08 -11.88
CA MET A 1 -28.36 -11.75 -12.17
C MET A 1 -27.40 -11.91 -13.34
N SER A 2 -27.34 -10.97 -14.29
CA SER A 2 -26.32 -10.98 -15.33
C SER A 2 -24.93 -10.60 -14.77
N GLU A 3 -23.87 -10.91 -15.51
CA GLU A 3 -22.47 -10.56 -15.16
C GLU A 3 -22.34 -9.05 -14.91
N LEU A 4 -22.89 -8.25 -15.83
CA LEU A 4 -22.98 -6.80 -15.71
C LEU A 4 -23.68 -6.36 -14.41
N GLN A 5 -24.81 -6.97 -14.04
CA GLN A 5 -25.52 -6.64 -12.80
C GLN A 5 -24.69 -6.94 -11.56
N ILE A 6 -23.89 -8.01 -11.57
CA ILE A 6 -23.02 -8.41 -10.46
C ILE A 6 -21.86 -7.41 -10.29
N LEU A 7 -21.24 -6.98 -11.40
CA LEU A 7 -20.18 -5.98 -11.39
C LEU A 7 -20.71 -4.59 -10.97
N ILE A 8 -21.87 -4.20 -11.48
CA ILE A 8 -22.57 -2.98 -11.05
C ILE A 8 -22.89 -3.03 -9.56
N PHE A 9 -23.35 -4.17 -9.04
CA PHE A 9 -23.59 -4.34 -7.60
C PHE A 9 -22.33 -4.05 -6.78
N ASN A 10 -21.19 -4.64 -7.14
CA ASN A 10 -19.91 -4.42 -6.46
C ASN A 10 -19.52 -2.92 -6.46
N ALA A 11 -19.56 -2.29 -7.64
CA ALA A 11 -19.22 -0.87 -7.78
C ALA A 11 -20.19 0.06 -7.04
N ALA A 12 -21.49 -0.24 -7.08
CA ALA A 12 -22.54 0.53 -6.41
C ALA A 12 -22.39 0.49 -4.90
N VAL A 13 -22.07 -0.66 -4.29
CA VAL A 13 -21.90 -0.77 -2.83
C VAL A 13 -20.78 0.16 -2.34
N PHE A 14 -19.61 0.14 -2.96
CA PHE A 14 -18.52 1.06 -2.60
C PHE A 14 -18.88 2.53 -2.86
N SER A 15 -19.54 2.82 -3.99
CA SER A 15 -19.99 4.18 -4.35
C SER A 15 -20.96 4.75 -3.31
N ILE A 16 -22.00 3.99 -2.98
CA ILE A 16 -23.04 4.38 -2.01
C ILE A 16 -22.40 4.62 -0.65
N LEU A 17 -21.48 3.76 -0.22
CA LEU A 17 -20.82 3.89 1.08
C LEU A 17 -19.88 5.10 1.11
N ALA A 18 -19.14 5.38 0.03
CA ALA A 18 -18.35 6.60 -0.09
C ALA A 18 -19.24 7.85 0.02
N VAL A 19 -20.32 7.92 -0.77
CA VAL A 19 -21.27 9.04 -0.76
C VAL A 19 -21.94 9.21 0.61
N TYR A 20 -22.40 8.13 1.21
CA TYR A 20 -22.99 8.14 2.56
C TYR A 20 -22.01 8.70 3.60
N HIS A 21 -20.74 8.27 3.57
CA HIS A 21 -19.72 8.78 4.47
C HIS A 21 -19.44 10.27 4.27
N TYR A 22 -19.42 10.73 3.01
CA TYR A 22 -19.30 12.15 2.69
C TYR A 22 -20.51 12.95 3.20
N TRP A 23 -21.74 12.47 2.96
CA TRP A 23 -22.96 13.16 3.42
C TRP A 23 -23.06 13.26 4.93
N LYS A 24 -22.70 12.19 5.64
CA LYS A 24 -22.71 12.15 7.11
C LYS A 24 -21.71 13.13 7.73
N ASN A 25 -20.52 13.25 7.16
CA ASN A 25 -19.41 14.02 7.75
C ASN A 25 -19.21 15.41 7.12
N ARG A 26 -19.81 15.66 5.95
CA ARG A 26 -19.65 16.84 5.09
C ARG A 26 -18.19 17.21 4.81
N LYS A 27 -17.32 16.19 4.75
CA LYS A 27 -15.86 16.33 4.61
C LYS A 27 -15.31 15.17 3.79
N LEU A 28 -14.29 15.48 2.99
CA LEU A 28 -13.43 14.48 2.33
C LEU A 28 -12.44 13.97 3.38
N ASN A 29 -12.84 12.95 4.13
CA ASN A 29 -12.03 12.33 5.16
C ASN A 29 -11.34 11.04 4.63
N ILE A 30 -10.55 10.38 5.47
CA ILE A 30 -9.78 9.21 5.05
C ILE A 30 -10.67 8.00 4.73
N ALA A 31 -11.79 7.85 5.42
CA ALA A 31 -12.80 6.84 5.13
C ALA A 31 -13.40 7.06 3.73
N PHE A 32 -13.81 8.30 3.42
CA PHE A 32 -14.28 8.65 2.08
C PHE A 32 -13.23 8.32 1.02
N TYR A 33 -11.97 8.71 1.25
CA TYR A 33 -10.88 8.47 0.32
C TYR A 33 -10.70 6.98 0.00
N ILE A 34 -10.63 6.12 1.02
CA ILE A 34 -10.48 4.67 0.82
C ILE A 34 -11.69 4.10 0.08
N LEU A 35 -12.91 4.45 0.47
CA LEU A 35 -14.12 3.92 -0.16
C LEU A 35 -14.28 4.40 -1.61
N ALA A 36 -13.98 5.66 -1.89
CA ALA A 36 -13.98 6.21 -3.24
C ALA A 36 -12.92 5.53 -4.12
N TYR A 37 -11.74 5.24 -3.55
CA TYR A 37 -10.69 4.53 -4.27
C TYR A 37 -11.09 3.09 -4.64
N TYR A 38 -11.66 2.33 -3.69
CA TYR A 38 -12.22 1.00 -3.99
C TYR A 38 -13.37 1.08 -5.00
N SER A 39 -14.21 2.12 -4.93
CA SER A 39 -15.26 2.37 -5.91
C SER A 39 -14.70 2.58 -7.31
N ILE A 40 -13.64 3.37 -7.47
CA ILE A 40 -13.00 3.61 -8.78
C ILE A 40 -12.46 2.30 -9.36
N CYS A 41 -11.78 1.49 -8.56
CA CYS A 41 -11.28 0.18 -9.02
C CYS A 41 -12.42 -0.80 -9.34
N ALA A 42 -13.51 -0.79 -8.58
CA ALA A 42 -14.69 -1.60 -8.85
C ALA A 42 -15.40 -1.18 -10.15
N TRP A 43 -15.49 0.13 -10.44
CA TRP A 43 -15.92 0.62 -11.75
C TRP A 43 -14.94 0.25 -12.86
N GLY A 44 -13.63 0.25 -12.55
CA GLY A 44 -12.61 -0.25 -13.47
C GLY A 44 -12.81 -1.72 -13.85
N ALA A 45 -13.30 -2.54 -12.92
CA ALA A 45 -13.61 -3.96 -13.15
C ALA A 45 -14.75 -4.12 -14.18
N LEU A 46 -15.77 -3.25 -14.08
CA LEU A 46 -16.84 -3.15 -15.06
C LEU A 46 -16.32 -2.68 -16.44
N LEU A 47 -15.56 -1.60 -16.48
CA LEU A 47 -14.98 -1.07 -17.73
C LEU A 47 -14.05 -2.09 -18.40
N TYR A 48 -13.34 -2.88 -17.60
CA TYR A 48 -12.50 -3.95 -18.09
C TYR A 48 -13.32 -5.07 -18.73
N HIS A 49 -14.38 -5.52 -18.07
CA HIS A 49 -15.29 -6.55 -18.58
C HIS A 49 -15.97 -6.13 -19.89
N GLU A 50 -16.40 -4.87 -19.97
CA GLU A 50 -17.09 -4.32 -21.15
C GLU A 50 -16.15 -3.98 -22.32
N HIS A 51 -14.83 -4.07 -22.14
CA HIS A 51 -13.89 -3.79 -23.22
C HIS A 51 -14.04 -4.83 -24.35
N GLU A 52 -14.02 -4.40 -25.61
CA GLU A 52 -14.26 -5.27 -26.79
C GLU A 52 -13.35 -6.52 -26.84
N LEU A 53 -12.11 -6.37 -26.38
CA LEU A 53 -11.12 -7.44 -26.31
C LEU A 53 -11.26 -8.37 -25.10
N PHE A 54 -12.16 -8.11 -24.14
CA PHE A 54 -12.23 -8.87 -22.89
C PHE A 54 -12.48 -10.35 -23.12
N HIS A 55 -13.58 -10.70 -23.82
CA HIS A 55 -13.92 -12.10 -24.08
C HIS A 55 -12.94 -12.79 -25.03
N TYR A 56 -12.29 -12.04 -25.92
CA TYR A 56 -11.23 -12.58 -26.77
C TYR A 56 -9.99 -12.98 -25.96
N MET A 57 -9.59 -12.12 -25.02
CA MET A 57 -8.36 -12.30 -24.23
C MET A 57 -8.54 -13.21 -23.02
N ARG A 58 -9.74 -13.25 -22.43
CA ARG A 58 -10.04 -14.00 -21.18
C ARG A 58 -11.01 -15.16 -21.37
N GLY A 59 -11.68 -15.25 -22.52
CA GLY A 59 -12.74 -16.21 -22.74
C GLY A 59 -14.06 -15.81 -22.08
N ARG A 60 -14.98 -16.78 -21.97
CA ARG A 60 -16.26 -16.61 -21.28
C ARG A 60 -16.09 -17.02 -19.82
N GLU A 61 -16.16 -16.03 -18.94
CA GLU A 61 -16.04 -16.22 -17.50
C GLU A 61 -17.42 -16.16 -16.86
N THR A 62 -17.67 -16.99 -15.85
CA THR A 62 -18.95 -16.96 -15.13
C THR A 62 -18.81 -16.17 -13.84
N TYR A 63 -19.54 -15.06 -13.73
CA TYR A 63 -19.58 -14.26 -12.51
C TYR A 63 -20.64 -14.77 -11.55
N SER A 64 -20.33 -14.73 -10.25
CA SER A 64 -21.26 -15.03 -9.16
C SER A 64 -21.35 -13.87 -8.19
N ILE A 65 -22.50 -13.71 -7.54
CA ILE A 65 -22.66 -12.69 -6.50
C ILE A 65 -21.96 -13.09 -5.20
N ILE A 66 -21.78 -14.39 -4.94
CA ILE A 66 -21.26 -14.93 -3.67
C ILE A 66 -19.82 -14.44 -3.37
N PRO A 67 -18.86 -14.46 -4.31
CA PRO A 67 -17.52 -13.92 -4.07
C PRO A 67 -17.54 -12.48 -3.56
N PHE A 68 -18.42 -11.63 -4.09
CA PHE A 68 -18.55 -10.24 -3.64
C PHE A 68 -19.28 -10.12 -2.31
N LEU A 69 -20.25 -10.99 -2.01
CA LEU A 69 -20.88 -11.06 -0.69
C LEU A 69 -19.90 -11.47 0.42
N TYR A 70 -18.80 -12.16 0.08
CA TYR A 70 -17.69 -12.39 1.00
C TYR A 70 -16.70 -11.21 1.00
N LEU A 71 -16.17 -10.85 -0.17
CA LEU A 71 -15.06 -9.90 -0.32
C LEU A 71 -15.39 -8.54 0.30
N ILE A 72 -16.58 -8.03 0.03
CA ILE A 72 -17.00 -6.69 0.45
C ILE A 72 -17.02 -6.59 1.98
N PRO A 73 -17.76 -7.43 2.75
CA PRO A 73 -17.71 -7.41 4.22
C PRO A 73 -16.30 -7.56 4.80
N VAL A 74 -15.43 -8.40 4.20
CA VAL A 74 -14.05 -8.55 4.68
C VAL A 74 -13.25 -7.26 4.48
N ILE A 75 -13.32 -6.62 3.31
CA ILE A 75 -12.68 -5.31 3.10
C ILE A 75 -13.20 -4.29 4.13
N PHE A 76 -14.51 -4.25 4.36
CA PHE A 76 -15.12 -3.36 5.36
C PHE A 76 -14.68 -3.64 6.78
N LEU A 77 -14.48 -4.91 7.12
CA LEU A 77 -13.94 -5.33 8.40
C LEU A 77 -12.57 -4.69 8.61
N PHE A 78 -11.63 -4.85 7.67
CA PHE A 78 -10.30 -4.22 7.77
C PHE A 78 -10.34 -2.69 7.71
N ALA A 79 -11.28 -2.09 6.98
CA ALA A 79 -11.46 -0.63 6.93
C ALA A 79 -12.13 -0.04 8.17
N TYR A 80 -12.80 -0.86 8.99
CA TYR A 80 -13.62 -0.42 10.11
C TYR A 80 -12.88 0.47 11.13
N PRO A 81 -11.62 0.19 11.53
CA PRO A 81 -10.89 1.07 12.45
C PRO A 81 -10.73 2.50 11.93
N ILE A 82 -10.48 2.65 10.62
CA ILE A 82 -10.35 3.96 9.96
C ILE A 82 -11.71 4.65 9.92
N ILE A 83 -12.74 3.95 9.46
CA ILE A 83 -14.12 4.46 9.41
C ILE A 83 -14.58 4.92 10.79
N ARG A 84 -14.31 4.13 11.83
CA ARG A 84 -14.67 4.46 13.21
C ARG A 84 -13.90 5.68 13.70
N TYR A 85 -12.60 5.77 13.42
CA TYR A 85 -11.75 6.90 13.81
C TYR A 85 -12.26 8.21 13.18
N ASP A 86 -12.62 8.19 11.90
CA ASP A 86 -13.08 9.38 11.18
C ASP A 86 -14.44 9.91 11.60
N ASN A 87 -15.33 9.03 12.02
CA ASN A 87 -16.61 9.43 12.61
C ASN A 87 -16.43 10.17 13.95
N THR A 88 -15.21 10.24 14.48
CA THR A 88 -14.90 11.00 15.68
C THR A 88 -14.27 12.35 15.33
N ARG A 89 -14.64 13.39 16.07
CA ARG A 89 -14.09 14.73 15.87
C ARG A 89 -12.69 14.79 16.48
N ILE A 90 -11.66 14.59 15.68
CA ILE A 90 -10.28 14.87 16.07
C ILE A 90 -10.16 16.39 16.27
N THR A 91 -9.75 16.82 17.46
CA THR A 91 -9.62 18.25 17.81
C THR A 91 -8.20 18.63 18.18
N ARG A 92 -7.35 17.65 18.51
CA ARG A 92 -6.02 17.89 19.06
C ARG A 92 -4.99 16.96 18.45
N ILE A 93 -3.77 17.45 18.31
CA ILE A 93 -2.59 16.66 17.93
C ILE A 93 -1.52 16.77 19.02
N GLU A 94 -0.93 15.65 19.42
CA GLU A 94 0.06 15.60 20.49
C GLU A 94 1.46 16.02 20.00
N THR A 95 2.17 16.82 20.79
CA THR A 95 3.56 17.19 20.50
C THR A 95 4.55 16.08 20.79
N LEU A 96 5.78 16.23 20.29
CA LEU A 96 6.85 15.25 20.42
C LEU A 96 7.98 15.81 21.28
N ASN A 97 8.71 14.91 21.95
CA ASN A 97 9.97 15.28 22.57
C ASN A 97 10.94 15.66 21.45
N SER A 98 11.24 16.96 21.33
CA SER A 98 11.96 17.48 20.17
C SER A 98 13.39 16.95 20.10
N ASN A 99 14.11 16.83 21.23
CA ASN A 99 15.49 16.35 21.23
C ASN A 99 15.55 14.88 20.78
N PHE A 100 14.72 14.02 21.39
CA PHE A 100 14.63 12.61 20.99
C PHE A 100 14.26 12.47 19.51
N PHE A 101 13.25 13.21 19.05
CA PHE A 101 12.78 13.12 17.68
C PHE A 101 13.84 13.59 16.67
N ILE A 102 14.51 14.71 16.93
CA ILE A 102 15.54 15.24 16.03
C ILE A 102 16.76 14.30 15.96
N ASN A 103 17.15 13.67 17.07
CA ASN A 103 18.19 12.64 17.06
C ASN A 103 17.80 11.45 16.19
N LEU A 104 16.56 10.97 16.31
CA LEU A 104 16.04 9.91 15.45
C LEU A 104 16.02 10.31 13.97
N VAL A 105 15.61 11.56 13.66
CA VAL A 105 15.64 12.09 12.29
C VAL A 105 17.04 12.05 11.70
N TRP A 106 18.07 12.44 12.47
CA TRP A 106 19.46 12.38 12.02
C TRP A 106 19.91 10.95 11.71
N ILE A 107 19.58 9.99 12.58
CA ILE A 107 19.90 8.57 12.36
C ILE A 107 19.24 8.07 11.07
N LEU A 108 17.94 8.32 10.90
CA LEU A 108 17.20 7.87 9.71
C LEU A 108 17.68 8.56 8.44
N LEU A 109 18.01 9.86 8.49
CA LEU A 109 18.59 10.59 7.37
C LEU A 109 19.96 10.06 6.98
N PHE A 110 20.82 9.77 7.96
CA PHE A 110 22.13 9.19 7.69
C PHE A 110 21.99 7.86 6.94
N ILE A 111 21.11 6.97 7.41
CA ILE A 111 20.82 5.70 6.74
C ILE A 111 20.31 5.94 5.30
N GLN A 112 19.37 6.87 5.10
CA GLN A 112 18.87 7.23 3.76
C GLN A 112 20.00 7.68 2.83
N ILE A 113 20.86 8.59 3.29
CA ILE A 113 21.97 9.14 2.49
C ILE A 113 22.93 8.03 2.07
N VAL A 114 23.31 7.16 3.01
CA VAL A 114 24.18 6.00 2.74
C VAL A 114 23.54 5.12 1.65
N LEU A 115 22.25 4.80 1.78
CA LEU A 115 21.55 3.98 0.79
C LEU A 115 21.43 4.68 -0.56
N TYR A 116 21.11 5.98 -0.61
CA TYR A 116 21.09 6.76 -1.86
C TYR A 116 22.42 6.62 -2.61
N ILE A 117 23.55 6.79 -1.92
CA ILE A 117 24.89 6.69 -2.51
C ILE A 117 25.14 5.27 -3.05
N ILE A 118 24.85 4.24 -2.26
CA ILE A 118 25.11 2.84 -2.63
C ILE A 118 24.29 2.42 -3.87
N LEU A 119 23.04 2.86 -3.94
CA LEU A 119 22.11 2.50 -5.01
C LEU A 119 22.27 3.37 -6.27
N PHE A 120 23.06 4.43 -6.20
CA PHE A 120 23.25 5.38 -7.30
C PHE A 120 23.71 4.75 -8.61
N PRO A 121 24.66 3.81 -8.64
CA PRO A 121 25.05 3.14 -9.88
C PRO A 121 23.90 2.37 -10.52
N SER A 122 23.08 1.68 -9.71
CA SER A 122 21.92 0.92 -10.20
C SER A 122 20.83 1.84 -10.72
N PHE A 123 20.56 2.93 -9.99
CA PHE A 123 19.63 3.97 -10.42
C PHE A 123 20.06 4.62 -11.75
N LEU A 124 21.34 4.99 -11.89
CA LEU A 124 21.86 5.53 -13.15
C LEU A 124 21.76 4.53 -14.29
N LYS A 125 22.13 3.26 -14.05
CA LYS A 125 22.00 2.19 -15.05
C LYS A 125 20.55 2.04 -15.52
N ALA A 126 19.59 2.07 -14.60
CA ALA A 126 18.17 1.97 -14.93
C ALA A 126 17.68 3.16 -15.78
N ILE A 127 18.06 4.40 -15.44
CA ILE A 127 17.64 5.59 -16.18
C ILE A 127 18.32 5.71 -17.55
N LEU A 128 19.59 5.32 -17.65
CA LEU A 128 20.37 5.38 -18.89
C LEU A 128 20.14 4.15 -19.78
N SER A 129 19.39 3.15 -19.32
CA SER A 129 19.07 1.99 -20.13
C SER A 129 18.21 2.38 -21.34
N SER A 130 18.67 2.04 -22.54
CA SER A 130 17.94 2.28 -23.79
C SER A 130 16.65 1.45 -23.87
N ASN A 131 16.62 0.28 -23.21
CA ASN A 131 15.44 -0.55 -23.06
C ASN A 131 15.24 -0.99 -21.60
N ILE A 132 14.38 -0.26 -20.88
CA ILE A 132 14.00 -0.54 -19.49
C ILE A 132 13.32 -1.92 -19.36
N GLY A 133 12.71 -2.44 -20.44
CA GLY A 133 12.06 -3.75 -20.46
C GLY A 133 13.07 -4.90 -20.33
N ASP A 134 14.17 -4.82 -21.08
CA ASP A 134 15.24 -5.84 -21.06
C ASP A 134 15.99 -5.79 -19.73
N TYR A 135 16.36 -4.58 -19.26
CA TYR A 135 16.98 -4.40 -17.95
C TYR A 135 16.13 -4.98 -16.80
N ARG A 136 14.80 -4.86 -16.92
CA ARG A 136 13.87 -5.48 -15.98
C ARG A 136 13.91 -7.00 -16.07
N ASN A 137 13.85 -7.59 -17.27
CA ASN A 137 13.85 -9.05 -17.40
C ASN A 137 15.15 -9.65 -16.84
N ASP A 138 16.31 -9.07 -17.15
CA ASP A 138 17.60 -9.47 -16.57
C ASP A 138 17.61 -9.39 -15.04
N THR A 139 16.96 -8.36 -14.48
CA THR A 139 16.86 -8.19 -13.02
C THR A 139 15.86 -9.16 -12.39
N TYR A 140 14.77 -9.53 -13.06
CA TYR A 140 13.70 -10.36 -12.50
C TYR A 140 13.94 -11.87 -12.69
N ASP A 141 14.58 -12.28 -13.79
CA ASP A 141 14.72 -13.69 -14.17
C ASP A 141 15.97 -14.36 -13.58
N GLU A 142 17.04 -13.61 -13.31
CA GLU A 142 18.31 -14.16 -12.79
C GLU A 142 18.64 -13.78 -11.34
N SER A 143 17.96 -12.79 -10.73
CA SER A 143 18.37 -12.32 -9.41
C SER A 143 17.72 -13.09 -8.25
N GLU A 144 18.55 -13.81 -7.49
CA GLU A 144 18.39 -13.81 -6.05
C GLU A 144 18.40 -12.34 -5.60
N ILE A 145 17.22 -11.77 -5.29
CA ILE A 145 16.97 -10.44 -4.68
C ILE A 145 18.28 -9.66 -4.47
N VAL A 146 18.62 -8.78 -5.42
CA VAL A 146 19.91 -8.05 -5.51
C VAL A 146 20.64 -7.98 -4.17
N GLN A 147 21.61 -8.89 -4.02
CA GLN A 147 22.52 -8.88 -2.90
C GLN A 147 23.65 -7.92 -3.27
N PHE A 148 23.75 -6.79 -2.57
CA PHE A 148 24.99 -6.04 -2.54
C PHE A 148 26.13 -7.02 -2.19
N PRO A 149 27.30 -6.92 -2.83
CA PRO A 149 28.44 -7.76 -2.46
C PRO A 149 28.77 -7.67 -0.96
N ASN A 150 28.47 -6.52 -0.35
CA ASN A 150 28.63 -6.29 1.07
C ASN A 150 27.34 -6.66 1.87
N TYR A 151 27.48 -7.65 2.75
CA TYR A 151 26.41 -8.14 3.61
C TYR A 151 25.80 -7.06 4.55
N PHE A 152 26.60 -6.13 5.05
CA PHE A 152 26.11 -5.05 5.91
C PHE A 152 25.16 -4.13 5.16
N PHE A 153 25.45 -3.82 3.88
CA PHE A 153 24.56 -2.99 3.06
C PHE A 153 23.26 -3.72 2.70
N ASN A 154 23.30 -5.05 2.54
CA ASN A 154 22.08 -5.84 2.40
C ASN A 154 21.19 -5.73 3.64
N ILE A 155 21.76 -5.87 4.84
CA ILE A 155 21.01 -5.69 6.09
C ILE A 155 20.44 -4.28 6.17
N LEU A 156 21.26 -3.26 5.94
CA LEU A 156 20.85 -1.86 6.07
C LEU A 156 19.69 -1.53 5.11
N CYS A 157 19.82 -1.94 3.85
CA CYS A 157 18.79 -1.76 2.84
C CYS A 157 17.51 -2.48 3.22
N ARG A 158 17.60 -3.75 3.60
CA ARG A 158 16.47 -4.58 4.04
C ARG A 158 15.73 -3.96 5.23
N LEU A 159 16.45 -3.51 6.26
CA LEU A 159 15.85 -2.86 7.43
C LEU A 159 15.18 -1.54 7.07
N TYR A 160 15.85 -0.69 6.29
CA TYR A 160 15.26 0.59 5.87
C TYR A 160 14.05 0.39 4.96
N MET A 161 14.10 -0.58 4.05
CA MET A 161 12.95 -0.95 3.21
C MET A 161 11.77 -1.40 4.07
N GLY A 162 12.01 -2.20 5.10
CA GLY A 162 11.01 -2.53 6.11
C GLY A 162 10.47 -1.33 6.89
N ALA A 163 11.21 -0.23 7.02
CA ALA A 163 10.77 0.95 7.76
C ALA A 163 10.18 2.06 6.87
N ARG A 164 10.35 2.01 5.54
CA ARG A 164 10.18 3.18 4.63
C ARG A 164 8.84 3.90 4.77
N ASN A 165 7.73 3.17 4.82
CA ASN A 165 6.39 3.76 4.88
C ASN A 165 6.12 4.38 6.26
N VAL A 166 6.61 3.74 7.32
CA VAL A 166 6.57 4.28 8.68
C VAL A 166 7.43 5.54 8.79
N VAL A 167 8.60 5.56 8.16
CA VAL A 167 9.49 6.73 8.13
C VAL A 167 8.83 7.93 7.44
N ILE A 168 8.11 7.71 6.34
CA ILE A 168 7.31 8.77 5.68
C ILE A 168 6.25 9.34 6.64
N LEU A 169 5.53 8.49 7.39
CA LEU A 169 4.54 8.92 8.37
C LEU A 169 5.19 9.73 9.52
N ILE A 170 6.34 9.27 10.01
CA ILE A 170 7.14 9.97 11.03
C ILE A 170 7.56 11.36 10.52
N ALA A 171 8.08 11.44 9.29
CA ALA A 171 8.52 12.69 8.69
C ALA A 171 7.36 13.69 8.52
N ALA A 172 6.22 13.24 8.01
CA ALA A 172 5.03 14.07 7.82
C ALA A 172 4.49 14.63 9.15
N TYR A 173 4.40 13.77 10.16
CA TYR A 173 3.94 14.18 11.50
C TYR A 173 4.94 15.14 12.16
N GLY A 174 6.23 14.84 12.11
CA GLY A 174 7.29 15.69 12.65
C GLY A 174 7.28 17.09 12.05
N LEU A 175 7.16 17.18 10.72
CA LEU A 175 7.05 18.46 10.01
C LEU A 175 5.76 19.24 10.35
N LEU A 176 4.68 18.59 10.79
CA LEU A 176 3.49 19.30 11.22
C LEU A 176 3.67 19.91 12.62
N VAL A 177 4.24 19.12 13.53
CA VAL A 177 4.18 19.34 14.97
C VAL A 177 5.41 20.05 15.54
N ILE A 178 6.61 19.76 15.03
CA ILE A 178 7.85 20.39 15.48
C ILE A 178 8.08 21.69 14.72
N LYS A 179 8.17 22.79 15.48
CA LYS A 179 8.37 24.15 14.92
C LYS A 179 9.84 24.54 14.79
N THR A 180 10.72 23.90 15.55
CA THR A 180 12.18 24.03 15.42
C THR A 180 12.71 23.18 14.25
N HIS A 181 13.95 23.43 13.80
CA HIS A 181 14.64 22.65 12.76
C HIS A 181 13.85 22.42 11.45
N ARG A 182 13.01 23.38 11.04
CA ARG A 182 12.11 23.25 9.87
C ARG A 182 12.83 22.85 8.59
N LYS A 183 14.06 23.35 8.37
CA LYS A 183 14.87 23.02 7.18
C LYS A 183 15.23 21.54 7.17
N LEU A 184 15.72 21.02 8.29
CA LEU A 184 16.04 19.59 8.46
C LEU A 184 14.81 18.70 8.23
N LEU A 185 13.67 19.06 8.84
CA LEU A 185 12.43 18.27 8.71
C LEU A 185 11.87 18.28 7.28
N LYS A 186 12.04 19.39 6.53
CA LYS A 186 11.70 19.44 5.11
C LYS A 186 12.60 18.53 4.29
N ILE A 187 13.92 18.57 4.53
CA ILE A 187 14.88 17.68 3.87
C ILE A 187 14.49 16.23 4.16
N PHE A 188 14.28 15.87 5.43
CA PHE A 188 13.87 14.54 5.84
C PHE A 188 12.58 14.06 5.18
N LEU A 189 11.56 14.91 5.08
CA LEU A 189 10.32 14.54 4.39
C LEU A 189 10.58 14.29 2.90
N VAL A 190 11.29 15.20 2.22
CA VAL A 190 11.58 15.06 0.78
C VAL A 190 12.39 13.81 0.50
N THR A 191 13.48 13.58 1.25
CA THR A 191 14.32 12.39 1.07
C THR A 191 13.56 11.09 1.35
N SER A 192 12.67 11.08 2.36
CA SER A 192 11.84 9.92 2.67
C SER A 192 10.80 9.63 1.58
N LEU A 193 10.22 10.66 0.97
CA LEU A 193 9.25 10.52 -0.12
C LEU A 193 9.90 10.10 -1.44
N CYS A 194 11.08 10.64 -1.75
CA CYS A 194 11.81 10.28 -2.95
C CYS A 194 12.41 8.86 -2.88
N PHE A 195 12.66 8.32 -1.67
CA PHE A 195 13.42 7.08 -1.54
C PHE A 195 12.72 5.86 -2.16
N PRO A 196 11.40 5.60 -1.92
CA PRO A 196 10.71 4.52 -2.62
C PRO A 196 10.80 4.66 -4.14
N VAL A 197 10.58 5.87 -4.67
CA VAL A 197 10.64 6.12 -6.12
C VAL A 197 12.05 5.82 -6.66
N TYR A 198 13.08 6.31 -5.97
CA TYR A 198 14.48 6.10 -6.30
C TYR A 198 14.86 4.62 -6.32
N MET A 199 14.51 3.89 -5.25
CA MET A 199 14.74 2.46 -5.12
C MET A 199 14.05 1.68 -6.24
N PHE A 200 12.75 1.86 -6.41
CA PHE A 200 12.02 1.07 -7.39
C PHE A 200 12.36 1.45 -8.83
N THR A 201 12.88 2.66 -9.06
CA THR A 201 13.51 3.01 -10.35
C THR A 201 14.79 2.21 -10.57
N ALA A 202 15.64 2.08 -9.55
CA ALA A 202 16.84 1.23 -9.60
C ALA A 202 16.51 -0.25 -9.86
N TYR A 203 15.27 -0.69 -9.59
CA TYR A 203 14.76 -2.04 -9.87
C TYR A 203 13.77 -2.10 -11.05
N ALA A 204 13.65 -1.04 -11.86
CA ALA A 204 12.73 -0.94 -13.00
C ALA A 204 11.24 -1.25 -12.69
N SER A 205 10.79 -1.03 -11.45
CA SER A 205 9.42 -1.25 -11.00
C SER A 205 8.61 0.06 -10.97
N ARG A 206 7.59 0.14 -11.82
CA ARG A 206 6.78 1.36 -12.03
C ARG A 206 5.55 1.46 -11.14
N ALA A 207 4.98 0.31 -10.75
CA ALA A 207 3.75 0.27 -9.96
C ALA A 207 3.89 0.98 -8.60
N VAL A 208 5.08 0.90 -7.99
CA VAL A 208 5.31 1.47 -6.67
C VAL A 208 5.27 3.00 -6.66
N MET A 209 5.57 3.67 -7.79
CA MET A 209 5.44 5.12 -7.88
C MET A 209 3.98 5.58 -7.72
N ILE A 210 3.05 4.91 -8.41
CA ILE A 210 1.62 5.18 -8.34
C ILE A 210 1.08 4.86 -6.94
N MET A 211 1.47 3.71 -6.38
CA MET A 211 1.14 3.30 -5.02
C MET A 211 1.63 4.33 -3.97
N THR A 212 2.86 4.81 -4.12
CA THR A 212 3.43 5.84 -3.24
C THR A 212 2.67 7.16 -3.38
N PHE A 213 2.26 7.53 -4.59
CA PHE A 213 1.46 8.72 -4.83
C PHE A 213 0.10 8.65 -4.12
N PHE A 214 -0.65 7.54 -4.25
CA PHE A 214 -1.92 7.38 -3.53
C PHE A 214 -1.74 7.35 -2.01
N PHE A 215 -0.63 6.81 -1.51
CA PHE A 215 -0.32 6.87 -0.09
C PHE A 215 -0.02 8.30 0.39
N LEU A 216 0.68 9.11 -0.43
CA LEU A 216 0.92 10.53 -0.16
C LEU A 216 -0.40 11.34 -0.11
N VAL A 217 -1.32 11.09 -1.04
CA VAL A 217 -2.66 11.71 -1.03
C VAL A 217 -3.41 11.37 0.26
N PHE A 218 -3.36 10.11 0.70
CA PHE A 218 -3.92 9.71 1.99
C PHE A 218 -3.32 10.48 3.17
N ILE A 219 -1.98 10.58 3.25
CA ILE A 219 -1.29 11.31 4.32
C ILE A 219 -1.74 12.77 4.36
N PHE A 220 -1.85 13.40 3.18
CA PHE A 220 -2.36 14.76 3.06
C PHE A 220 -3.80 14.87 3.57
N VAL A 221 -4.72 14.02 3.10
CA VAL A 221 -6.13 14.03 3.52
C VAL A 221 -6.24 13.87 5.04
N PHE A 222 -5.49 12.93 5.63
CA PHE A 222 -5.47 12.68 7.07
C PHE A 222 -5.03 13.92 7.85
N LEU A 223 -3.86 14.46 7.54
CA LEU A 223 -3.26 15.56 8.31
C LEU A 223 -3.86 16.93 7.97
N SER A 224 -4.64 17.04 6.88
CA SER A 224 -5.25 18.28 6.43
C SER A 224 -6.10 18.96 7.51
N VAL A 225 -6.66 18.19 8.45
CA VAL A 225 -7.48 18.74 9.55
C VAL A 225 -6.70 19.73 10.41
N PHE A 226 -5.37 19.62 10.50
CA PHE A 226 -4.46 20.44 11.30
C PHE A 226 -3.68 21.49 10.49
N MET A 227 -3.99 21.65 9.21
CA MET A 227 -3.31 22.57 8.31
C MET A 227 -4.16 23.82 8.04
N ASN A 228 -3.50 24.97 7.91
CA ASN A 228 -4.17 26.19 7.45
C ASN A 228 -4.50 26.09 5.93
N VAL A 229 -5.43 26.93 5.47
CA VAL A 229 -5.92 26.89 4.08
C VAL A 229 -4.80 27.18 3.07
N GLY A 230 -3.88 28.11 3.39
CA GLY A 230 -2.74 28.43 2.53
C GLY A 230 -1.82 27.24 2.28
N LEU A 231 -1.46 26.49 3.33
CA LEU A 231 -0.65 25.28 3.22
C LEU A 231 -1.37 24.18 2.43
N LYS A 232 -2.68 24.01 2.63
CA LYS A 232 -3.48 23.04 1.86
C LYS A 232 -3.42 23.33 0.37
N LYS A 233 -3.70 24.58 -0.03
CA LYS A 233 -3.65 25.00 -1.44
C LYS A 233 -2.27 24.71 -2.04
N LYS A 234 -1.21 25.05 -1.32
CA LYS A 234 0.18 24.80 -1.75
C LYS A 234 0.48 23.31 -1.94
N ILE A 235 0.07 22.46 -1.00
CA ILE A 235 0.27 21.00 -1.12
C ILE A 235 -0.54 20.44 -2.29
N VAL A 236 -1.80 20.87 -2.47
CA VAL A 236 -2.62 20.45 -3.62
C VAL A 236 -1.96 20.83 -4.94
N SER A 237 -1.42 22.05 -5.07
CA SER A 237 -0.66 22.45 -6.26
C SER A 237 0.54 21.53 -6.52
N TYR A 238 1.28 21.13 -5.49
CA TYR A 238 2.39 20.19 -5.64
C TYR A 238 1.93 18.78 -6.02
N LEU A 239 0.83 18.30 -5.45
CA LEU A 239 0.26 17.00 -5.81
C LEU A 239 -0.18 16.97 -7.28
N ILE A 240 -0.81 18.03 -7.77
CA ILE A 240 -1.19 18.16 -9.19
C ILE A 240 0.05 18.23 -10.08
N LEU A 241 1.05 19.05 -9.69
CA LEU A 241 2.31 19.19 -10.44
C LEU A 241 3.08 17.86 -10.55
N ILE A 242 2.99 16.99 -9.55
CA ILE A 242 3.61 15.66 -9.56
C ILE A 242 2.75 14.65 -10.34
N LEU A 243 1.42 14.71 -10.19
CA LEU A 243 0.49 13.80 -10.85
C LEU A 243 0.59 13.89 -12.38
N VAL A 244 0.66 15.11 -12.93
CA VAL A 244 0.65 15.31 -14.39
C VAL A 244 1.83 14.60 -15.08
N PRO A 245 3.10 14.79 -14.67
CA PRO A 245 4.23 14.05 -15.23
C PRO A 245 4.14 12.54 -15.03
N ILE A 246 3.71 12.07 -13.84
CA ILE A 246 3.58 10.63 -13.56
C ILE A 246 2.54 10.00 -14.48
N SER A 247 1.35 10.60 -14.59
CA SER A 247 0.29 10.11 -15.47
C SER A 247 0.69 10.18 -16.94
N SER A 248 1.36 11.25 -17.36
CA SER A 248 1.84 11.40 -18.74
C SER A 248 2.87 10.33 -19.09
N ALA A 249 3.87 10.10 -18.23
CA ALA A 249 4.86 9.06 -18.41
C ALA A 249 4.22 7.67 -18.43
N PHE A 250 3.26 7.40 -17.52
CA PHE A 250 2.54 6.14 -17.48
C PHE A 250 1.77 5.87 -18.79
N ILE A 251 1.07 6.87 -19.31
CA ILE A 251 0.32 6.76 -20.58
C ILE A 251 1.27 6.55 -21.75
N LEU A 252 2.32 7.38 -21.87
CA LEU A 252 3.28 7.30 -22.97
C LEU A 252 4.01 5.95 -23.02
N ILE A 253 4.51 5.48 -21.88
CA ILE A 253 5.21 4.20 -21.81
C ILE A 253 4.24 3.04 -22.08
N SER A 254 3.00 3.12 -21.60
CA SER A 254 2.00 2.07 -21.84
C SER A 254 1.59 2.02 -23.31
N ASN A 255 1.36 3.16 -23.95
CA ASN A 255 1.08 3.22 -25.39
C ASN A 255 2.26 2.70 -26.21
N SER A 256 3.49 3.09 -25.86
CA SER A 256 4.70 2.59 -26.53
C SER A 256 4.87 1.07 -26.39
N ARG A 257 4.45 0.49 -25.25
CA ARG A 257 4.62 -0.94 -24.97
C ARG A 257 3.51 -1.79 -25.57
N PHE A 258 2.27 -1.31 -25.50
CA PHE A 258 1.09 -2.12 -25.80
C PHE A 258 0.43 -1.74 -27.13
N GLY A 259 0.78 -0.62 -27.73
CA GLY A 259 0.18 -0.14 -28.97
C GLY A 259 -1.34 -0.14 -28.88
N ASN A 260 -2.00 -0.87 -29.79
CA ASN A 260 -3.45 -0.98 -29.86
C ASN A 260 -4.08 -1.68 -28.62
N LEU A 261 -3.29 -2.36 -27.79
CA LEU A 261 -3.76 -3.00 -26.55
C LEU A 261 -3.71 -2.06 -25.33
N ALA A 262 -3.30 -0.80 -25.48
CA ALA A 262 -3.08 0.08 -24.34
C ALA A 262 -4.34 0.35 -23.52
N THR A 263 -5.49 0.61 -24.17
CA THR A 263 -6.78 0.84 -23.49
C THR A 263 -7.21 -0.38 -22.68
N TYR A 264 -7.11 -1.57 -23.28
CA TYR A 264 -7.34 -2.85 -22.61
C TYR A 264 -6.47 -3.00 -21.36
N MET A 265 -5.17 -2.70 -21.48
CA MET A 265 -4.23 -2.80 -20.35
C MET A 265 -4.53 -1.77 -19.25
N PHE A 266 -4.98 -0.57 -19.59
CA PHE A 266 -5.38 0.43 -18.59
C PHE A 266 -6.57 -0.04 -17.75
N TYR A 267 -7.62 -0.56 -18.40
CA TYR A 267 -8.77 -1.08 -17.65
C TYR A 267 -8.42 -2.36 -16.87
N ARG A 268 -7.60 -3.23 -17.46
CA ARG A 268 -7.03 -4.38 -16.75
C ARG A 268 -6.34 -3.96 -15.46
N TYR A 269 -5.38 -3.04 -15.52
CA TYR A 269 -4.67 -2.57 -14.32
C TYR A 269 -5.57 -1.88 -13.31
N LEU A 270 -6.68 -1.28 -13.73
CA LEU A 270 -7.61 -0.60 -12.83
C LEU A 270 -8.53 -1.57 -12.07
N GLY A 271 -8.96 -2.66 -12.73
CA GLY A 271 -10.09 -3.47 -12.28
C GLY A 271 -9.88 -4.98 -12.22
N GLU A 272 -8.76 -5.52 -12.73
CA GLU A 272 -8.59 -6.98 -12.86
C GLU A 272 -8.69 -7.71 -11.53
N SER A 273 -8.30 -7.08 -10.42
CA SER A 273 -8.31 -7.73 -9.11
C SER A 273 -9.70 -8.15 -8.65
N PHE A 274 -10.74 -7.36 -8.93
CA PHE A 274 -12.11 -7.71 -8.60
C PHE A 274 -12.66 -8.79 -9.55
N ASN A 275 -12.36 -8.71 -10.83
CA ASN A 275 -12.78 -9.71 -11.82
C ASN A 275 -12.14 -11.06 -11.49
N ASN A 276 -10.81 -11.10 -11.34
CA ASN A 276 -10.05 -12.29 -10.99
C ASN A 276 -10.49 -12.89 -9.66
N TYR A 277 -10.75 -12.06 -8.64
CA TYR A 277 -11.24 -12.57 -7.36
C TYR A 277 -12.58 -13.32 -7.53
N ASN A 278 -13.46 -12.79 -8.38
CA ASN A 278 -14.78 -13.39 -8.61
C ASN A 278 -14.71 -14.66 -9.46
N THR A 279 -13.96 -14.62 -10.57
CA THR A 279 -14.02 -15.66 -11.62
C THR A 279 -13.01 -16.78 -11.42
N HIS A 280 -11.77 -16.44 -11.04
CA HIS A 280 -10.62 -17.38 -11.05
C HIS A 280 -10.08 -17.71 -9.67
N PHE A 281 -10.53 -17.01 -8.63
CA PHE A 281 -9.98 -17.19 -7.29
C PHE A 281 -10.95 -17.90 -6.36
N PHE A 282 -12.15 -17.34 -6.17
CA PHE A 282 -13.01 -17.68 -5.04
C PHE A 282 -13.41 -19.17 -5.00
N TYR A 283 -13.73 -19.75 -6.16
CA TYR A 283 -14.13 -21.16 -6.27
C TYR A 283 -12.98 -22.10 -6.59
N GLU A 284 -11.87 -21.59 -7.11
CA GLU A 284 -10.73 -22.38 -7.55
C GLU A 284 -9.65 -22.54 -6.47
N LEU A 285 -9.71 -21.73 -5.40
CA LEU A 285 -8.81 -21.86 -4.25
C LEU A 285 -9.05 -23.19 -3.53
N LYS A 286 -8.13 -24.15 -3.71
CA LYS A 286 -8.19 -25.51 -3.16
C LYS A 286 -7.46 -25.68 -1.82
N GLY A 287 -6.41 -24.91 -1.59
CA GLY A 287 -5.51 -25.06 -0.45
C GLY A 287 -4.92 -23.75 0.03
N ASN A 288 -4.29 -23.79 1.21
CA ASN A 288 -3.70 -22.63 1.87
C ASN A 288 -2.25 -22.90 2.29
N THR A 289 -1.44 -21.85 2.41
CA THR A 289 0.00 -21.94 2.68
C THR A 289 0.42 -21.70 4.13
N TRP A 290 -0.51 -21.36 5.02
CA TRP A 290 -0.29 -21.23 6.48
C TRP A 290 0.89 -20.34 6.87
N GLY A 291 1.03 -19.20 6.21
CA GLY A 291 2.09 -18.22 6.43
C GLY A 291 3.37 -18.48 5.63
N GLU A 292 3.44 -19.54 4.82
CA GLU A 292 4.67 -19.92 4.15
C GLU A 292 5.08 -18.98 3.02
N ALA A 293 4.13 -18.55 2.19
CA ALA A 293 4.47 -17.80 0.99
C ALA A 293 4.70 -16.31 1.26
N TYR A 294 3.90 -15.73 2.16
CA TYR A 294 3.81 -14.30 2.39
C TYR A 294 4.39 -13.90 3.75
N PHE A 295 4.41 -14.78 4.75
CA PHE A 295 4.94 -14.50 6.09
C PHE A 295 6.36 -15.09 6.32
N VAL A 296 7.15 -15.19 5.24
CA VAL A 296 8.50 -15.77 5.18
C VAL A 296 9.47 -15.25 6.24
N PHE A 297 9.41 -13.96 6.60
CA PHE A 297 10.35 -13.40 7.58
C PHE A 297 10.12 -14.01 8.97
N PHE A 298 8.86 -14.13 9.38
CA PHE A 298 8.52 -14.69 10.69
C PHE A 298 8.87 -16.17 10.76
N ARG A 299 8.70 -16.92 9.66
CA ARG A 299 9.13 -18.32 9.59
C ARG A 299 10.65 -18.47 9.69
N LYS A 300 11.41 -17.62 8.98
CA LYS A 300 12.88 -17.57 9.10
C LYS A 300 13.32 -17.27 10.54
N LEU A 301 12.65 -16.36 11.25
CA LEU A 301 12.91 -16.09 12.66
C LEU A 301 12.66 -17.30 13.57
N MET A 302 11.71 -18.17 13.21
CA MET A 302 11.42 -19.42 13.93
C MET A 302 12.32 -20.59 13.50
N GLY A 303 13.32 -20.37 12.63
CA GLY A 303 14.21 -21.43 12.13
C GLY A 303 13.56 -22.38 11.13
N ILE A 304 12.38 -22.04 10.59
CA ILE A 304 11.66 -22.89 9.63
C ILE A 304 12.15 -22.57 8.22
N SER A 305 12.63 -23.59 7.50
CA SER A 305 13.05 -23.47 6.11
C SER A 305 11.87 -23.19 5.17
N SER A 306 12.16 -22.56 4.04
CA SER A 306 11.19 -22.30 2.97
C SER A 306 11.17 -23.47 2.00
N ASN A 307 9.99 -23.84 1.50
CA ASN A 307 9.84 -24.81 0.40
C ASN A 307 10.30 -24.27 -0.97
N PHE A 308 10.66 -22.99 -1.05
CA PHE A 308 11.19 -22.33 -2.25
C PHE A 308 12.40 -21.45 -1.90
N LYS A 309 13.35 -21.34 -2.84
CA LYS A 309 14.53 -20.48 -2.75
C LYS A 309 14.41 -19.25 -3.64
N THR A 310 13.83 -19.41 -4.83
CA THR A 310 13.66 -18.32 -5.80
C THR A 310 12.23 -17.79 -5.84
N THR A 311 12.04 -16.60 -6.42
CA THR A 311 10.71 -16.02 -6.65
C THR A 311 9.88 -16.89 -7.60
N ARG A 312 10.50 -17.47 -8.62
CA ARG A 312 9.84 -18.36 -9.57
C ARG A 312 9.36 -19.64 -8.90
N GLU A 313 10.24 -20.31 -8.14
CA GLU A 313 9.89 -21.50 -7.36
C GLU A 313 8.75 -21.21 -6.38
N LYS A 314 8.73 -20.02 -5.77
CA LYS A 314 7.64 -19.60 -4.86
C LYS A 314 6.30 -19.63 -5.58
N TRP A 315 6.20 -19.03 -6.77
CA TRP A 315 4.94 -18.93 -7.50
C TRP A 315 4.51 -20.29 -8.05
N GLU A 316 5.43 -21.09 -8.60
CA GLU A 316 5.15 -22.46 -9.03
C GLU A 316 4.67 -23.33 -7.85
N TRP A 317 5.30 -23.22 -6.68
CA TRP A 317 4.88 -23.91 -5.47
C TRP A 317 3.49 -23.44 -5.00
N LEU A 318 3.23 -22.14 -5.04
CA LEU A 318 1.94 -21.56 -4.69
C LEU A 318 0.81 -22.06 -5.59
N ASP A 319 1.01 -22.04 -6.91
CA ASP A 319 0.02 -22.50 -7.89
C ASP A 319 -0.33 -23.98 -7.66
N ASN A 320 0.68 -24.81 -7.35
CA ASN A 320 0.49 -26.23 -7.04
C ASN A 320 -0.33 -26.47 -5.77
N ILE A 321 -0.15 -25.66 -4.73
CA ILE A 321 -0.87 -25.83 -3.45
C ILE A 321 -2.28 -25.23 -3.52
N THR A 322 -2.40 -24.04 -4.10
CA THR A 322 -3.62 -23.25 -4.06
C THR A 322 -4.57 -23.55 -5.21
N GLY A 323 -4.05 -24.03 -6.34
CA GLY A 323 -4.82 -24.31 -7.55
C GLY A 323 -5.24 -23.07 -8.34
N VAL A 324 -4.77 -21.87 -7.98
CA VAL A 324 -5.06 -20.59 -8.64
C VAL A 324 -3.78 -19.98 -9.21
N ASP A 325 -3.87 -19.24 -10.31
CA ASP A 325 -2.72 -18.52 -10.88
C ASP A 325 -2.31 -17.37 -9.96
N THR A 326 -1.18 -17.49 -9.28
CA THR A 326 -0.70 -16.49 -8.32
C THR A 326 0.08 -15.33 -8.95
N HIS A 327 0.20 -15.28 -10.28
CA HIS A 327 0.85 -14.20 -11.02
C HIS A 327 -0.09 -13.01 -11.30
N VAL A 328 -1.37 -13.12 -10.96
CA VAL A 328 -2.37 -12.06 -11.14
C VAL A 328 -2.90 -11.51 -9.82
N PHE A 329 -3.61 -10.39 -9.89
CA PHE A 329 -4.11 -9.69 -8.71
C PHE A 329 -5.43 -10.28 -8.20
N TYR A 330 -5.54 -10.41 -6.87
CA TYR A 330 -6.72 -10.91 -6.15
C TYR A 330 -7.10 -10.07 -4.93
N THR A 331 -6.64 -8.82 -4.85
CA THR A 331 -6.72 -7.96 -3.66
C THR A 331 -5.88 -8.52 -2.49
N PHE A 332 -5.78 -7.75 -1.39
CA PHE A 332 -5.15 -8.21 -0.16
C PHE A 332 -5.95 -9.30 0.54
N VAL A 333 -7.28 -9.32 0.34
CA VAL A 333 -8.16 -10.35 0.89
C VAL A 333 -7.81 -11.69 0.24
N GLY A 334 -7.70 -11.74 -1.09
CA GLY A 334 -7.21 -12.92 -1.81
C GLY A 334 -5.84 -13.39 -1.30
N GLY A 335 -4.94 -12.45 -1.02
CA GLY A 335 -3.65 -12.81 -0.44
C GLY A 335 -3.71 -13.42 0.96
N LEU A 336 -4.61 -12.95 1.82
CA LEU A 336 -4.86 -13.57 3.14
C LEU A 336 -5.61 -14.89 3.03
N ASN A 337 -6.49 -15.01 2.03
CA ASN A 337 -7.19 -16.25 1.70
C ASN A 337 -6.21 -17.35 1.26
N ILE A 338 -5.21 -17.03 0.44
CA ILE A 338 -4.11 -17.95 0.10
C ILE A 338 -3.40 -18.46 1.36
N GLU A 339 -3.17 -17.59 2.33
CA GLU A 339 -2.40 -17.96 3.52
C GLU A 339 -3.22 -18.70 4.58
N PHE A 340 -4.45 -18.26 4.82
CA PHE A 340 -5.23 -18.68 6.00
C PHE A 340 -6.67 -19.10 5.67
N GLY A 341 -7.04 -19.11 4.39
CA GLY A 341 -8.38 -19.44 3.93
C GLY A 341 -9.41 -18.36 4.26
N PHE A 342 -10.65 -18.62 3.86
CA PHE A 342 -11.77 -17.69 4.04
C PHE A 342 -12.04 -17.40 5.53
N VAL A 343 -12.10 -18.44 6.36
CA VAL A 343 -12.38 -18.30 7.79
C VAL A 343 -11.21 -17.62 8.53
N GLY A 344 -9.97 -18.04 8.26
CA GLY A 344 -8.79 -17.44 8.91
C GLY A 344 -8.65 -15.95 8.58
N THR A 345 -8.94 -15.56 7.34
CA THR A 345 -8.94 -14.15 6.93
C THR A 345 -9.96 -13.31 7.71
N ILE A 346 -11.17 -13.82 7.93
CA ILE A 346 -12.18 -13.15 8.76
C ILE A 346 -11.69 -13.02 10.21
N VAL A 347 -11.13 -14.08 10.79
CA VAL A 347 -10.61 -14.05 12.17
C VAL A 347 -9.51 -13.00 12.31
N ILE A 348 -8.56 -12.92 11.37
CA ILE A 348 -7.51 -11.91 11.36
C ILE A 348 -8.11 -10.51 11.29
N GLY A 349 -9.08 -10.28 10.40
CA GLY A 349 -9.77 -9.01 10.27
C GLY A 349 -10.49 -8.59 11.55
N LEU A 350 -11.16 -9.52 12.22
CA LEU A 350 -11.86 -9.28 13.49
C LEU A 350 -10.90 -8.90 14.60
N LEU A 351 -9.82 -9.66 14.77
CA LEU A 351 -8.80 -9.41 15.79
C LEU A 351 -8.14 -8.05 15.56
N LEU A 352 -7.65 -7.79 14.34
CA LEU A 352 -7.00 -6.52 14.00
C LEU A 352 -7.95 -5.35 14.28
N SER A 353 -9.19 -5.45 13.82
CA SER A 353 -10.19 -4.39 13.98
C SER A 353 -10.50 -4.12 15.45
N PHE A 354 -10.70 -5.18 16.23
CA PHE A 354 -10.95 -5.10 17.67
C PHE A 354 -9.79 -4.41 18.39
N PHE A 355 -8.55 -4.87 18.16
CA PHE A 355 -7.36 -4.31 18.80
C PHE A 355 -7.15 -2.85 18.42
N MET A 356 -7.27 -2.51 17.14
CA MET A 356 -7.11 -1.13 16.68
C MET A 356 -8.19 -0.22 17.28
N VAL A 357 -9.47 -0.58 17.19
CA VAL A 357 -10.56 0.24 17.73
C VAL A 357 -10.38 0.49 19.23
N LYS A 358 -9.92 -0.53 19.99
CA LYS A 358 -9.63 -0.39 21.42
C LYS A 358 -8.44 0.54 21.68
N LYS A 359 -7.34 0.39 20.94
CA LYS A 359 -6.10 1.17 21.14
C LYS A 359 -6.15 2.60 20.58
N MET A 360 -7.05 2.90 19.64
CA MET A 360 -7.20 4.26 19.10
C MET A 360 -7.88 5.25 20.06
N ARG A 361 -8.46 4.78 21.17
CA ARG A 361 -9.04 5.65 22.20
C ARG A 361 -7.95 6.45 22.96
N PRO A 362 -8.20 7.71 23.37
CA PRO A 362 -9.37 8.52 23.08
C PRO A 362 -9.30 9.10 21.65
N TYR A 363 -10.41 9.13 20.92
CA TYR A 363 -10.36 9.43 19.49
C TYR A 363 -10.18 10.92 19.13
N ASN A 364 -10.43 11.84 20.07
CA ASN A 364 -10.29 13.28 19.86
C ASN A 364 -8.82 13.78 19.80
N VAL A 365 -7.85 12.92 20.11
CA VAL A 365 -6.42 13.23 20.10
C VAL A 365 -5.70 12.33 19.10
N LEU A 366 -5.06 12.95 18.11
CA LEU A 366 -4.10 12.31 17.24
C LEU A 366 -2.72 12.27 17.91
N THR A 367 -2.15 11.08 18.02
CA THR A 367 -0.78 10.85 18.50
C THR A 367 0.02 10.20 17.38
N LEU A 368 1.34 10.32 17.39
CA LEU A 368 2.19 9.68 16.38
C LEU A 368 1.98 8.16 16.29
N PRO A 369 1.89 7.38 17.40
CA PRO A 369 1.54 5.96 17.31
C PRO A 369 0.21 5.68 16.59
N LYS A 370 -0.83 6.49 16.84
CA LYS A 370 -2.12 6.32 16.15
C LYS A 370 -1.99 6.63 14.67
N PHE A 371 -1.25 7.69 14.33
CA PHE A 371 -1.00 8.07 12.95
C PHE A 371 -0.22 6.98 12.20
N ILE A 372 0.78 6.38 12.83
CA ILE A 372 1.54 5.25 12.26
C ILE A 372 0.62 4.05 12.04
N ALA A 373 -0.12 3.62 13.07
CA ALA A 373 -0.96 2.44 12.97
C ALA A 373 -2.10 2.59 11.93
N LEU A 374 -2.80 3.72 11.92
CA LEU A 374 -3.85 4.00 10.94
C LEU A 374 -3.26 4.23 9.54
N GLY A 375 -2.10 4.87 9.44
CA GLY A 375 -1.42 5.09 8.16
C GLY A 375 -0.98 3.79 7.52
N MET A 376 -0.43 2.85 8.30
CA MET A 376 -0.03 1.55 7.79
C MET A 376 -1.24 0.66 7.44
N LEU A 377 -2.34 0.72 8.21
CA LEU A 377 -3.58 0.07 7.81
C LEU A 377 -4.11 0.63 6.48
N ALA A 378 -4.07 1.95 6.31
CA ALA A 378 -4.49 2.58 5.06
C ALA A 378 -3.57 2.23 3.89
N TYR A 379 -2.25 2.16 4.12
CA TYR A 379 -1.30 1.67 3.12
C TYR A 379 -1.66 0.26 2.65
N THR A 380 -2.01 -0.64 3.59
CA THR A 380 -2.50 -1.97 3.26
C THR A 380 -3.80 -1.94 2.47
N LEU A 381 -4.76 -1.06 2.80
CA LEU A 381 -6.03 -0.97 2.08
C LEU A 381 -5.86 -0.37 0.68
N ILE A 382 -5.09 0.70 0.53
CA ILE A 382 -4.87 1.40 -0.74
C ILE A 382 -4.15 0.48 -1.73
N ASN A 383 -3.04 -0.12 -1.34
CA ASN A 383 -2.32 -1.03 -2.24
C ASN A 383 -2.99 -2.41 -2.30
N GLY A 384 -3.74 -2.75 -1.25
CA GLY A 384 -4.50 -3.97 -1.11
C GLY A 384 -5.67 -4.11 -2.07
N VAL A 385 -6.06 -3.06 -2.79
CA VAL A 385 -7.01 -3.25 -3.89
C VAL A 385 -6.43 -4.18 -4.98
N PHE A 386 -5.11 -4.28 -5.09
CA PHE A 386 -4.43 -5.13 -6.07
C PHE A 386 -3.93 -6.45 -5.45
N PHE A 387 -3.11 -6.38 -4.40
CA PHE A 387 -2.51 -7.56 -3.78
C PHE A 387 -2.14 -7.30 -2.32
N PHE A 388 -1.80 -8.35 -1.57
CA PHE A 388 -1.35 -8.19 -0.19
C PHE A 388 0.05 -7.55 -0.14
N VAL A 389 0.10 -6.23 0.09
CA VAL A 389 1.33 -5.42 0.02
C VAL A 389 2.35 -5.74 1.12
N LEU A 390 1.90 -6.37 2.21
CA LEU A 390 2.77 -6.76 3.33
C LEU A 390 3.32 -8.18 3.18
N GLN A 391 3.17 -8.81 2.01
CA GLN A 391 3.78 -10.10 1.72
C GLN A 391 5.30 -10.01 1.58
N GLY A 392 5.96 -11.13 1.83
CA GLY A 392 7.39 -11.29 1.62
C GLY A 392 8.23 -10.63 2.71
N ASP A 393 9.54 -10.65 2.52
CA ASP A 393 10.49 -10.28 3.56
C ASP A 393 10.35 -8.81 4.01
N TRP A 394 10.35 -7.87 3.06
CA TRP A 394 10.21 -6.44 3.35
C TRP A 394 8.83 -6.09 3.92
N GLY A 395 7.76 -6.69 3.38
CA GLY A 395 6.40 -6.46 3.87
C GLY A 395 6.20 -6.93 5.32
N ASN A 396 6.78 -8.07 5.69
CA ASN A 396 6.77 -8.54 7.08
C ASN A 396 7.59 -7.63 8.01
N LEU A 397 8.72 -7.10 7.54
CA LEU A 397 9.48 -6.11 8.30
C LEU A 397 8.68 -4.81 8.50
N GLU A 398 7.85 -4.40 7.53
CA GLU A 398 6.93 -3.27 7.72
C GLU A 398 5.95 -3.48 8.86
N ILE A 399 5.43 -4.70 9.05
CA ILE A 399 4.59 -5.04 10.21
C ILE A 399 5.38 -4.80 11.51
N LEU A 400 6.62 -5.32 11.58
CA LEU A 400 7.45 -5.19 12.78
C LEU A 400 7.87 -3.76 13.07
N PHE A 401 8.30 -2.99 12.06
CA PHE A 401 8.67 -1.59 12.25
C PHE A 401 7.46 -0.73 12.62
N THR A 402 6.27 -1.05 12.09
CA THR A 402 5.03 -0.41 12.52
C THR A 402 4.81 -0.60 14.02
N LEU A 403 4.90 -1.84 14.51
CA LEU A 403 4.74 -2.16 15.93
C LEU A 403 5.85 -1.52 16.79
N PHE A 404 7.10 -1.61 16.35
CA PHE A 404 8.26 -1.04 17.03
C PHE A 404 8.13 0.48 17.21
N PHE A 405 7.85 1.23 16.14
CA PHE A 405 7.72 2.68 16.23
C PHE A 405 6.46 3.10 16.99
N CYS A 406 5.35 2.37 16.87
CA CYS A 406 4.18 2.59 17.71
C CYS A 406 4.53 2.46 19.21
N PHE A 407 5.27 1.40 19.57
CA PHE A 407 5.73 1.18 20.94
C PHE A 407 6.71 2.28 21.39
N LEU A 408 7.72 2.58 20.59
CA LEU A 408 8.74 3.59 20.87
C LEU A 408 8.08 4.95 21.17
N PHE A 409 7.24 5.45 20.27
CA PHE A 409 6.56 6.72 20.47
C PHE A 409 5.44 6.69 21.50
N SER A 410 4.98 5.50 21.93
CA SER A 410 4.09 5.40 23.09
C SER A 410 4.82 5.63 24.42
N LYS A 411 6.12 5.30 24.49
CA LYS A 411 6.97 5.53 25.67
C LYS A 411 7.44 6.99 25.77
N TYR A 412 7.85 7.60 24.66
CA TYR A 412 8.41 8.97 24.64
C TYR A 412 7.37 10.08 24.39
N ARG A 413 6.17 9.93 24.99
CA ARG A 413 5.06 10.88 24.85
C ARG A 413 5.29 12.15 25.68
N THR A 414 4.87 13.30 25.16
CA THR A 414 4.95 14.58 25.90
C THR A 414 3.66 14.95 26.59
N ARG A 415 2.50 14.43 26.12
CA ARG A 415 1.15 14.81 26.57
C ARG A 415 0.85 16.31 26.49
N LYS A 416 1.59 17.05 25.66
CA LYS A 416 1.31 18.44 25.26
C LYS A 416 0.58 18.43 23.92
N TYR A 417 -0.33 19.39 23.69
CA TYR A 417 -1.24 19.33 22.53
C TYR A 417 -1.28 20.65 21.77
N ILE A 418 -1.46 20.55 20.45
CA ILE A 418 -1.85 21.65 19.57
C ILE A 418 -3.33 21.45 19.24
N ASN A 419 -4.13 22.50 19.44
CA ASN A 419 -5.56 22.49 19.08
C ASN A 419 -5.74 22.78 17.59
N LYS A 420 -6.80 22.21 17.02
CA LYS A 420 -7.23 22.46 15.64
C LYS A 420 -7.46 23.95 15.37
#